data_AF-A0AA36CL76-F1
#
_entry.id   AF-A0AA36CL76-F1
#
_cell.length_a   1.000
_cell.length_b   1.000
_cell.length_c   1.000
_cell.angle_alpha   90.00
_cell.angle_beta   90.00
_cell.angle_gamma   90.00
#
_symmetry.space_group_name_H-M   'P 1'
#
loop_
_entity.id
_entity.type
_entity.pdbx_description
1 polymer ?
#
loop_
_entity_poly.entity_id
_entity_poly.type
_entity_poly.pdbx_seq_one_letter_code
_entity_poly.pdbx_strand_id
1 'polypeptide(L)'
;MSTVQKMRVPLSVDPVKMELPSTSDEPPREKMSFQYTWPLRISKRKVEEEELVLNVSQPFTTSYNGVAFTWTARLSDECAVWTTTEYELPNHVFASLYYKDGIAQDVMVDEVRMSLYSAMGELIFEDMRVPEAEYTKGSGWPIQLSPERQAHFTRFIHNSINEQISLQIEIRMKTSIFDPMRYLPSLATAHMNQKIKEACKKYVDDFQAGRVTVPEIEFLNLTRTEDKYMLHRKVFMHGLRSVEEICRDENESPEVAKHICSQFAHTYFIEVLLREVQGYDDFVTLLEGVIAVHLPELKKETERYICREVMKLQERPANAQFSAADTLQEEEAAERPESLDIERLQFIQLMLLLAKNTHEGIKDLQDVRPYRFRSVWEFYPLTLISGYCRV
;
A
#
# COMPACT_ATOMS: atom_id res chain seq x y z
N MET A 1 33.11 82.59 -7.71
CA MET A 1 33.29 81.92 -9.01
C MET A 1 34.19 80.72 -8.80
N SER A 2 33.65 79.50 -8.88
CA SER A 2 34.33 78.25 -8.51
C SER A 2 33.94 77.15 -9.48
N THR A 3 34.91 76.62 -10.22
CA THR A 3 34.79 75.33 -10.91
C THR A 3 36.18 74.68 -11.00
N VAL A 4 36.34 73.50 -10.38
CA VAL A 4 37.41 72.54 -10.67
C VAL A 4 36.76 71.17 -10.83
N GLN A 5 37.00 70.55 -11.98
CA GLN A 5 36.38 69.30 -12.44
C GLN A 5 37.38 68.15 -12.24
N LYS A 6 36.99 67.10 -11.48
CA LYS A 6 37.80 65.90 -11.19
C LYS A 6 37.36 64.71 -12.04
N MET A 7 38.33 64.01 -12.65
CA MET A 7 38.17 62.75 -13.39
C MET A 7 37.90 61.55 -12.45
N ARG A 8 37.07 60.62 -12.91
CA ARG A 8 36.73 59.32 -12.27
C ARG A 8 37.50 58.17 -12.93
N VAL A 9 37.88 57.18 -12.13
CA VAL A 9 38.20 55.79 -12.55
C VAL A 9 37.42 54.85 -11.61
N PRO A 10 36.75 53.79 -12.08
CA PRO A 10 35.88 52.96 -11.25
C PRO A 10 36.64 51.79 -10.58
N LEU A 11 36.38 51.58 -9.29
CA LEU A 11 36.76 50.41 -8.50
C LEU A 11 35.52 49.54 -8.30
N SER A 12 35.54 48.30 -8.80
CA SER A 12 34.57 47.25 -8.48
C SER A 12 35.33 46.10 -7.81
N VAL A 13 35.11 45.93 -6.52
CA VAL A 13 35.63 44.82 -5.71
C VAL A 13 34.41 44.07 -5.22
N ASP A 14 34.17 42.88 -5.76
CA ASP A 14 33.09 42.01 -5.31
C ASP A 14 33.42 41.43 -3.92
N PRO A 15 32.48 41.47 -2.95
CA PRO A 15 32.74 41.00 -1.61
C PRO A 15 32.64 39.47 -1.51
N VAL A 16 33.67 38.89 -0.89
CA VAL A 16 33.71 37.54 -0.33
C VAL A 16 32.48 37.30 0.55
N LYS A 17 31.65 36.32 0.18
CA LYS A 17 30.50 35.90 0.99
C LYS A 17 30.85 34.64 1.76
N MET A 18 30.95 34.85 3.07
CA MET A 18 31.16 33.91 4.15
C MET A 18 30.04 32.85 4.18
N GLU A 19 30.43 31.58 4.30
CA GLU A 19 29.53 30.42 4.39
C GLU A 19 28.60 30.53 5.60
N LEU A 20 27.31 30.37 5.36
CA LEU A 20 26.31 30.06 6.37
C LEU A 20 26.02 28.56 6.27
N PRO A 21 26.08 27.80 7.37
CA PRO A 21 25.80 26.37 7.36
C PRO A 21 24.33 26.15 7.01
N SER A 22 24.10 25.65 5.79
CA SER A 22 22.83 25.03 5.42
C SER A 22 22.71 23.75 6.25
N THR A 23 21.74 23.72 7.16
CA THR A 23 21.31 22.51 7.86
C THR A 23 20.66 21.56 6.85
N SER A 24 21.50 20.90 6.06
CA SER A 24 21.19 19.63 5.42
C SER A 24 21.38 18.55 6.47
N ASP A 25 20.29 18.19 7.15
CA ASP A 25 20.16 16.92 7.86
C ASP A 25 18.81 16.30 7.47
N GLU A 26 18.60 16.08 6.16
CA GLU A 26 17.76 14.96 5.75
C GLU A 26 18.63 13.70 5.83
N PRO A 27 18.29 12.69 6.66
CA PRO A 27 18.99 11.42 6.57
C PRO A 27 18.74 10.83 5.16
N PRO A 28 19.70 10.09 4.58
CA PRO A 28 19.54 9.56 3.23
C PRO A 28 18.41 8.54 3.25
N ARG A 29 17.19 8.91 2.83
CA ARG A 29 16.03 8.01 2.87
C ARG A 29 16.03 7.04 1.68
N GLU A 30 16.92 6.05 1.84
CA GLU A 30 16.82 4.62 1.56
C GLU A 30 15.89 4.18 0.42
N LYS A 31 16.49 3.80 -0.71
CA LYS A 31 15.87 2.92 -1.71
C LYS A 31 16.07 1.46 -1.26
N MET A 32 15.10 0.60 -1.56
CA MET A 32 15.20 -0.84 -1.35
C MET A 32 15.31 -1.55 -2.68
N SER A 33 16.23 -2.51 -2.76
CA SER A 33 16.36 -3.43 -3.89
C SER A 33 15.81 -4.80 -3.49
N PHE A 34 14.90 -5.32 -4.31
CA PHE A 34 14.35 -6.67 -4.20
C PHE A 34 14.85 -7.49 -5.37
N GLN A 35 15.23 -8.74 -5.11
CA GLN A 35 15.76 -9.63 -6.13
C GLN A 35 14.91 -10.90 -6.21
N TYR A 36 14.49 -11.25 -7.42
CA TYR A 36 13.80 -12.50 -7.72
C TYR A 36 14.57 -13.25 -8.82
N THR A 37 14.81 -14.54 -8.63
CA THR A 37 15.42 -15.40 -9.65
C THR A 37 14.37 -16.38 -10.16
N TRP A 38 14.08 -16.32 -11.45
CA TRP A 38 13.17 -17.20 -12.15
C TRP A 38 13.95 -18.25 -12.95
N PRO A 39 14.15 -19.46 -12.41
CA PRO A 39 14.64 -20.58 -13.21
C PRO A 39 13.52 -21.04 -14.14
N LEU A 40 13.80 -21.10 -15.45
CA LEU A 40 12.84 -21.57 -16.44
C LEU A 40 13.48 -22.47 -17.49
N ARG A 41 12.70 -23.42 -17.98
CA ARG A 41 13.00 -24.14 -19.21
C ARG A 41 12.23 -23.47 -20.34
N ILE A 42 12.92 -22.94 -21.35
CA ILE A 42 12.25 -22.23 -22.45
C ILE A 42 11.37 -23.23 -23.18
N SER A 43 10.07 -22.97 -23.22
CA SER A 43 9.12 -23.79 -23.95
C SER A 43 8.35 -22.98 -24.98
N LYS A 44 7.96 -23.64 -26.07
CA LYS A 44 6.97 -23.15 -27.01
C LYS A 44 5.59 -23.66 -26.60
N ARG A 45 4.58 -22.82 -26.77
CA ARG A 45 3.18 -23.22 -26.71
C ARG A 45 2.58 -23.16 -28.10
N LYS A 46 1.81 -24.19 -28.43
CA LYS A 46 0.96 -24.16 -29.61
C LYS A 46 -0.28 -23.33 -29.29
N VAL A 47 -0.48 -22.25 -30.03
CA VAL A 47 -1.66 -21.39 -29.96
C VAL A 47 -2.25 -21.38 -31.36
N GLU A 48 -3.43 -21.98 -31.50
CA GLU A 48 -4.08 -22.22 -32.80
C GLU A 48 -3.16 -23.01 -33.76
N GLU A 49 -2.71 -22.39 -34.85
CA GLU A 49 -1.83 -23.00 -35.86
C GLU A 49 -0.35 -22.60 -35.69
N GLU A 50 -0.03 -21.73 -34.74
CA GLU A 50 1.33 -21.20 -34.53
C GLU A 50 1.99 -21.75 -33.25
N GLU A 51 3.32 -21.87 -33.28
CA GLU A 51 4.13 -22.20 -32.10
C GLU A 51 4.90 -20.97 -31.65
N LEU A 52 4.54 -20.45 -30.48
CA LEU A 52 5.12 -19.23 -29.93
C LEU A 52 5.76 -19.47 -28.57
N VAL A 53 6.83 -18.73 -28.28
CA VAL A 53 7.43 -18.69 -26.95
C VAL A 53 6.44 -17.99 -26.02
N LEU A 54 6.01 -18.68 -24.96
CA LEU A 54 5.16 -18.12 -23.93
C LEU A 54 5.42 -18.82 -22.60
N ASN A 55 6.27 -18.21 -21.79
CA ASN A 55 6.63 -18.68 -20.46
C ASN A 55 6.26 -17.58 -19.47
N VAL A 56 5.68 -17.97 -18.33
CA VAL A 56 5.22 -17.04 -17.30
C VAL A 56 5.74 -17.55 -15.96
N SER A 57 6.30 -16.66 -15.15
CA SER A 57 6.80 -17.00 -13.82
C SER A 57 5.65 -17.28 -12.86
N GLN A 58 5.96 -17.93 -11.73
CA GLN A 58 5.06 -17.83 -10.58
C GLN A 58 5.00 -16.37 -10.10
N PRO A 59 3.87 -15.91 -9.54
CA PRO A 59 3.82 -14.61 -8.90
C PRO A 59 4.84 -14.51 -7.77
N PHE A 60 5.49 -13.37 -7.66
CA PHE A 60 6.44 -13.06 -6.59
C PHE A 60 6.16 -11.68 -6.02
N THR A 61 6.70 -11.37 -4.85
CA THR A 61 6.29 -10.19 -4.07
C THR A 61 7.49 -9.34 -3.66
N THR A 62 7.37 -8.03 -3.81
CA THR A 62 8.18 -7.06 -3.07
C THR A 62 7.37 -6.63 -1.85
N SER A 63 7.89 -6.90 -0.65
CA SER A 63 7.19 -6.59 0.59
C SER A 63 8.11 -5.96 1.62
N TYR A 64 7.62 -4.91 2.26
CA TYR A 64 8.28 -4.25 3.37
C TYR A 64 7.22 -3.56 4.23
N ASN A 65 7.42 -3.55 5.55
CA ASN A 65 6.56 -2.86 6.52
C ASN A 65 5.04 -3.15 6.33
N GLY A 66 4.68 -4.41 6.07
CA GLY A 66 3.29 -4.84 5.89
C GLY A 66 2.64 -4.44 4.56
N VAL A 67 3.33 -3.69 3.70
CA VAL A 67 2.88 -3.36 2.34
C VAL A 67 3.53 -4.32 1.35
N ALA A 68 2.74 -4.83 0.40
CA ALA A 68 3.19 -5.81 -0.59
C ALA A 68 2.71 -5.43 -2.00
N PHE A 69 3.60 -5.61 -2.97
CA PHE A 69 3.31 -5.54 -4.40
C PHE A 69 3.66 -6.88 -5.03
N THR A 70 2.74 -7.44 -5.79
CA THR A 70 2.85 -8.74 -6.45
C THR A 70 3.12 -8.53 -7.93
N TRP A 71 4.11 -9.27 -8.42
CA TRP A 71 4.65 -9.17 -9.76
C TRP A 71 4.64 -10.53 -10.44
N THR A 72 4.67 -10.51 -11.76
CA THR A 72 4.86 -11.71 -12.58
C THR A 72 5.79 -11.37 -13.74
N ALA A 73 6.74 -12.24 -14.06
CA ALA A 73 7.56 -12.10 -15.24
C ALA A 73 7.00 -12.93 -16.40
N ARG A 74 7.13 -12.42 -17.62
CA ARG A 74 6.72 -13.12 -18.84
C ARG A 74 7.84 -13.07 -19.84
N LEU A 75 8.09 -14.20 -20.51
CA LEU A 75 8.95 -14.28 -21.68
C LEU A 75 8.08 -14.72 -22.87
N SER A 76 7.88 -13.85 -23.85
CA SER A 76 7.00 -14.17 -24.98
C SER A 76 7.31 -13.48 -26.30
N ASP A 77 6.90 -14.12 -27.39
CA ASP A 77 6.91 -13.52 -28.73
C ASP A 77 5.94 -12.34 -28.86
N GLU A 78 6.29 -11.35 -29.68
CA GLU A 78 5.53 -10.12 -29.97
C GLU A 78 4.11 -10.41 -30.49
N CYS A 79 3.94 -11.46 -31.30
CA CYS A 79 2.66 -11.87 -31.88
C CYS A 79 1.63 -12.31 -30.82
N ALA A 80 2.07 -12.60 -29.59
CA ALA A 80 1.18 -12.87 -28.46
C ALA A 80 0.69 -11.59 -27.74
N VAL A 81 0.99 -10.40 -28.28
CA VAL A 81 0.69 -9.08 -27.70
C VAL A 81 -0.06 -8.16 -28.68
N TRP A 82 -0.01 -8.39 -30.01
CA TRP A 82 -0.60 -7.49 -31.01
C TRP A 82 -1.51 -8.24 -32.02
N THR A 83 -2.79 -7.85 -32.10
CA THR A 83 -3.79 -8.40 -33.04
C THR A 83 -3.85 -7.62 -34.36
N THR A 84 -2.72 -7.13 -34.87
CA THR A 84 -2.69 -6.44 -36.17
C THR A 84 -1.90 -7.27 -37.16
N THR A 85 -2.66 -7.95 -38.02
CA THR A 85 -2.24 -8.56 -39.27
C THR A 85 -1.53 -7.56 -40.17
N GLU A 86 -0.61 -8.10 -40.97
CA GLU A 86 0.18 -7.49 -42.04
C GLU A 86 1.60 -7.10 -41.60
N TYR A 87 2.57 -7.67 -42.31
CA TYR A 87 4.03 -7.67 -42.12
C TYR A 87 4.57 -8.81 -41.25
N GLU A 88 5.29 -9.74 -41.90
CA GLU A 88 6.20 -10.73 -41.30
C GLU A 88 7.34 -9.99 -40.57
N LEU A 89 7.03 -9.38 -39.43
CA LEU A 89 8.06 -8.93 -38.50
C LEU A 89 8.69 -10.19 -37.90
N PRO A 90 10.03 -10.27 -37.77
CA PRO A 90 10.65 -11.38 -37.07
C PRO A 90 10.08 -11.42 -35.65
N ASN A 91 9.44 -12.53 -35.26
CA ASN A 91 8.82 -12.73 -33.95
C ASN A 91 9.79 -12.31 -32.83
N HIS A 92 9.69 -11.07 -32.35
CA HIS A 92 10.59 -10.56 -31.34
C HIS A 92 10.20 -11.14 -29.99
N VAL A 93 11.18 -11.70 -29.27
CA VAL A 93 10.94 -12.19 -27.91
C VAL A 93 11.14 -11.05 -26.93
N PHE A 94 10.15 -10.81 -26.07
CA PHE A 94 10.23 -9.85 -24.98
C PHE A 94 10.24 -10.54 -23.62
N ALA A 95 11.09 -10.05 -22.72
CA ALA A 95 10.94 -10.26 -21.30
C ALA A 95 10.17 -9.07 -20.71
N SER A 96 9.10 -9.32 -19.97
CA SER A 96 8.23 -8.28 -19.44
C SER A 96 7.96 -8.49 -17.95
N LEU A 97 7.86 -7.40 -17.20
CA LEU A 97 7.43 -7.40 -15.81
C LEU A 97 5.97 -6.92 -15.73
N TYR A 98 5.11 -7.71 -15.11
CA TYR A 98 3.71 -7.39 -14.89
C TYR A 98 3.47 -7.02 -13.43
N TYR A 99 2.82 -5.88 -13.21
CA TYR A 99 2.30 -5.53 -11.89
C TYR A 99 0.95 -6.22 -11.71
N LYS A 100 0.96 -7.38 -11.04
CA LYS A 100 -0.20 -8.26 -10.93
C LYS A 100 -1.21 -7.70 -9.94
N ASP A 101 -0.76 -7.36 -8.73
CA ASP A 101 -1.64 -6.91 -7.66
C ASP A 101 -0.86 -6.16 -6.56
N GLY A 102 -1.54 -5.35 -5.74
CA GLY A 102 -0.94 -4.58 -4.65
C GLY A 102 -1.91 -3.54 -4.10
N ILE A 103 -1.47 -2.73 -3.14
CA ILE A 103 -2.36 -1.76 -2.46
C ILE A 103 -2.80 -0.59 -3.35
N ALA A 104 -1.99 -0.22 -4.34
CA ALA A 104 -2.23 0.93 -5.22
C ALA A 104 -2.61 0.48 -6.64
N GLN A 105 -3.41 1.30 -7.33
CA GLN A 105 -3.65 1.10 -8.76
C GLN A 105 -2.38 1.33 -9.55
N ASP A 106 -1.63 2.39 -9.23
CA ASP A 106 -0.36 2.73 -9.88
C ASP A 106 0.77 2.76 -8.83
N VAL A 107 1.94 2.25 -9.18
CA VAL A 107 3.12 2.23 -8.31
C VAL A 107 4.34 2.77 -9.03
N MET A 108 5.06 3.66 -8.34
CA MET A 108 6.32 4.20 -8.83
C MET A 108 7.47 3.27 -8.47
N VAL A 109 8.16 2.76 -9.49
CA VAL A 109 9.36 1.93 -9.40
C VAL A 109 10.54 2.76 -9.86
N ASP A 110 11.60 2.85 -9.05
CA ASP A 110 12.77 3.66 -9.40
C ASP A 110 13.58 3.00 -10.52
N GLU A 111 13.69 1.68 -10.49
CA GLU A 111 14.46 0.92 -11.47
C GLU A 111 14.05 -0.55 -11.51
N VAL A 112 13.97 -1.11 -12.72
CA VAL A 112 13.85 -2.56 -12.93
C VAL A 112 14.99 -3.00 -13.84
N ARG A 113 15.77 -3.99 -13.38
CA ARG A 113 16.83 -4.63 -14.17
C ARG A 113 16.56 -6.12 -14.28
N MET A 114 16.78 -6.65 -15.47
CA MET A 114 16.75 -8.08 -15.73
C MET A 114 18.10 -8.53 -16.27
N SER A 115 18.57 -9.67 -15.76
CA SER A 115 19.81 -10.32 -16.21
C SER A 115 19.52 -11.79 -16.48
N LEU A 116 20.06 -12.30 -17.59
CA LEU A 116 19.85 -13.67 -18.03
C LEU A 116 21.12 -14.49 -17.81
N TYR A 117 20.98 -15.64 -17.16
CA TYR A 117 22.07 -16.58 -16.88
C TYR A 117 21.81 -17.94 -17.53
N SER A 118 22.89 -18.61 -17.93
CA SER A 118 22.86 -19.99 -18.42
C SER A 118 22.58 -20.98 -17.29
N ALA A 119 22.30 -22.23 -17.63
CA ALA A 119 22.20 -23.32 -16.65
C ALA A 119 23.48 -23.50 -15.80
N MET A 120 24.64 -23.07 -16.32
CA MET A 120 25.92 -23.12 -15.60
C MET A 120 26.19 -21.86 -14.76
N GLY A 121 25.26 -20.90 -14.73
CA GLY A 121 25.39 -19.64 -13.99
C GLY A 121 26.20 -18.56 -14.72
N GLU A 122 26.51 -18.75 -16.01
CA GLU A 122 27.22 -17.76 -16.81
C GLU A 122 26.26 -16.64 -17.25
N LEU A 123 26.69 -15.38 -17.12
CA LEU A 123 25.91 -14.22 -17.53
C LEU A 123 25.86 -14.12 -19.06
N ILE A 124 24.66 -14.18 -19.64
CA ILE A 124 24.43 -14.13 -21.09
C ILE A 124 23.97 -12.74 -21.53
N PHE A 125 23.01 -12.17 -20.79
CA PHE A 125 22.52 -10.81 -21.01
C PHE A 125 22.51 -10.06 -19.69
N GLU A 126 23.07 -8.86 -19.70
CA GLU A 126 23.14 -8.00 -18.51
C GLU A 126 22.36 -6.69 -18.69
N ASP A 127 21.95 -6.14 -17.55
CA ASP A 127 21.38 -4.80 -17.41
C ASP A 127 20.27 -4.49 -18.43
N MET A 128 19.35 -5.44 -18.62
CA MET A 128 18.17 -5.25 -19.46
C MET A 128 17.14 -4.45 -18.65
N ARG A 129 16.85 -3.22 -19.06
CA ARG A 129 16.03 -2.30 -18.26
C ARG A 129 14.63 -2.16 -18.79
N VAL A 130 13.69 -1.94 -17.88
CA VAL A 130 12.36 -1.44 -18.21
C VAL A 130 12.39 0.08 -17.99
N PRO A 131 12.11 0.91 -19.00
CA PRO A 131 12.26 2.36 -18.90
C PRO A 131 11.13 3.02 -18.10
N GLU A 132 9.97 2.38 -18.01
CA GLU A 132 8.82 2.93 -17.31
C GLU A 132 9.09 2.93 -15.81
N ALA A 133 8.83 4.09 -15.20
CA ALA A 133 8.91 4.28 -13.76
C ALA A 133 7.54 4.11 -13.08
N GLU A 134 6.44 4.06 -13.83
CA GLU A 134 5.08 3.95 -13.31
C GLU A 134 4.43 2.67 -13.82
N TYR A 135 3.96 1.83 -12.89
CA TYR A 135 3.34 0.55 -13.17
C TYR A 135 1.88 0.56 -12.70
N THR A 136 0.95 0.49 -13.64
CA THR A 136 -0.48 0.25 -13.43
C THR A 136 -0.83 -1.23 -13.19
N LYS A 137 -1.67 -1.50 -12.20
CA LYS A 137 -2.10 -2.84 -11.84
C LYS A 137 -2.82 -3.51 -13.01
N GLY A 138 -2.43 -4.74 -13.32
CA GLY A 138 -2.95 -5.55 -14.41
C GLY A 138 -2.19 -5.39 -15.73
N SER A 139 -1.23 -4.47 -15.81
CA SER A 139 -0.44 -4.22 -17.01
C SER A 139 0.98 -4.80 -16.89
N GLY A 140 1.67 -4.90 -18.03
CA GLY A 140 3.05 -5.37 -18.09
C GLY A 140 3.89 -4.57 -19.06
N TRP A 141 5.17 -4.40 -18.70
CA TRP A 141 6.11 -3.56 -19.42
C TRP A 141 7.29 -4.41 -19.89
N PRO A 142 7.60 -4.39 -21.19
CA PRO A 142 8.74 -5.11 -21.73
C PRO A 142 10.06 -4.41 -21.41
N ILE A 143 11.13 -5.19 -21.30
CA ILE A 143 12.49 -4.65 -21.35
C ILE A 143 12.70 -3.91 -22.68
N GLN A 144 13.45 -2.82 -22.63
CA GLN A 144 13.90 -2.13 -23.82
C GLN A 144 15.38 -2.43 -24.07
N LEU A 145 15.63 -3.00 -25.25
CA LEU A 145 16.97 -3.27 -25.77
C LEU A 145 17.18 -2.46 -27.04
N SER A 146 18.44 -2.15 -27.36
CA SER A 146 18.77 -1.62 -28.68
C SER A 146 18.39 -2.65 -29.77
N PRO A 147 18.05 -2.24 -31.00
CA PRO A 147 17.60 -3.16 -32.04
C PRO A 147 18.54 -4.36 -32.28
N GLU A 148 19.86 -4.12 -32.23
CA GLU A 148 20.88 -5.17 -32.36
C GLU A 148 20.85 -6.17 -31.19
N ARG A 149 20.75 -5.67 -29.95
CA ARG A 149 20.65 -6.51 -28.74
C ARG A 149 19.33 -7.27 -28.71
N GLN A 150 18.24 -6.65 -29.16
CA GLN A 150 16.92 -7.28 -29.26
C GLN A 150 16.93 -8.44 -30.26
N ALA A 151 17.55 -8.25 -31.44
CA ALA A 151 17.71 -9.31 -32.42
C ALA A 151 18.59 -10.45 -31.90
N HIS A 152 19.67 -10.14 -31.17
CA HIS A 152 20.51 -11.16 -30.53
C HIS A 152 19.75 -11.94 -29.44
N PHE A 153 18.99 -11.24 -28.59
CA PHE A 153 18.15 -11.83 -27.55
C PHE A 153 17.11 -12.77 -28.14
N THR A 154 16.39 -12.32 -29.18
CA THR A 154 15.37 -13.11 -29.89
C THR A 154 15.99 -14.40 -30.47
N ARG A 155 17.12 -14.29 -31.18
CA ARG A 155 17.83 -15.46 -31.73
C ARG A 155 18.30 -16.41 -30.65
N PHE A 156 18.84 -15.88 -29.55
CA PHE A 156 19.29 -16.69 -28.42
C PHE A 156 18.12 -17.51 -27.84
N ILE A 157 16.99 -16.87 -27.51
CA ILE A 157 15.85 -17.58 -26.91
C ILE A 157 15.28 -18.66 -27.85
N HIS A 158 15.18 -18.39 -29.15
CA HIS A 158 14.73 -19.40 -30.11
C HIS A 158 15.73 -20.55 -30.28
N ASN A 159 17.04 -20.30 -30.16
CA ASN A 159 18.04 -21.37 -30.22
C ASN A 159 18.09 -22.18 -28.92
N SER A 160 17.73 -21.58 -27.79
CA SER A 160 17.72 -22.20 -26.47
C SER A 160 16.37 -22.83 -26.09
N ILE A 161 15.51 -23.15 -27.06
CA ILE A 161 14.26 -23.87 -26.77
C ILE A 161 14.59 -25.23 -26.15
N ASN A 162 13.85 -25.59 -25.10
CA ASN A 162 14.05 -26.76 -24.24
C ASN A 162 15.29 -26.71 -23.35
N GLU A 163 16.11 -25.67 -23.41
CA GLU A 163 17.23 -25.45 -22.49
C GLU A 163 16.76 -24.78 -21.18
N GLN A 164 17.55 -24.94 -20.12
CA GLN A 164 17.35 -24.25 -18.86
C GLN A 164 18.15 -22.95 -18.81
N ILE A 165 17.46 -21.88 -18.41
CA ILE A 165 18.02 -20.55 -18.19
C ILE A 165 17.49 -20.00 -16.87
N SER A 166 18.14 -18.97 -16.33
CA SER A 166 17.64 -18.25 -15.16
C SER A 166 17.53 -16.77 -15.45
N LEU A 167 16.33 -16.20 -15.28
CA LEU A 167 16.11 -14.77 -15.37
C LEU A 167 16.12 -14.16 -13.96
N GLN A 168 17.13 -13.35 -13.66
CA GLN A 168 17.22 -12.58 -12.44
C GLN A 168 16.55 -11.22 -12.65
N ILE A 169 15.69 -10.81 -11.74
CA ILE A 169 14.96 -9.55 -11.78
C ILE A 169 15.28 -8.78 -10.50
N GLU A 170 15.85 -7.60 -10.64
CA GLU A 170 16.06 -6.64 -9.55
C GLU A 170 15.05 -5.50 -9.69
N ILE A 171 14.26 -5.27 -8.65
CA ILE A 171 13.28 -4.18 -8.56
C ILE A 171 13.73 -3.23 -7.46
N ARG A 172 13.98 -1.98 -7.80
CA ARG A 172 14.35 -0.93 -6.86
C ARG A 172 13.19 0.03 -6.64
N MET A 173 12.84 0.26 -5.38
CA MET A 173 11.69 1.08 -4.99
C MET A 173 12.06 1.98 -3.82
N LYS A 174 11.38 3.12 -3.68
CA LYS A 174 11.56 4.02 -2.53
C LYS A 174 10.97 3.39 -1.27
N THR A 175 11.65 3.45 -0.13
CA THR A 175 11.07 2.92 1.12
C THR A 175 9.72 3.57 1.48
N SER A 176 9.49 4.83 1.09
CA SER A 176 8.25 5.56 1.33
C SER A 176 7.00 5.05 0.60
N ILE A 177 7.14 4.15 -0.37
CA ILE A 177 5.97 3.46 -0.96
C ILE A 177 5.54 2.25 -0.12
N PHE A 178 6.35 1.83 0.86
CA PHE A 178 6.00 0.79 1.80
C PHE A 178 5.49 1.35 3.14
N ASP A 179 5.18 2.65 3.19
CA ASP A 179 4.51 3.24 4.33
C ASP A 179 2.99 2.98 4.23
N PRO A 180 2.41 2.12 5.09
CA PRO A 180 0.98 1.82 5.04
C PRO A 180 0.12 3.06 5.27
N MET A 181 0.62 4.05 6.02
CA MET A 181 -0.12 5.27 6.36
C MET A 181 -0.34 6.17 5.14
N ARG A 182 0.45 6.01 4.07
CA ARG A 182 0.33 6.76 2.82
C ARG A 182 -0.90 6.37 2.01
N TYR A 183 -1.42 5.16 2.21
CA TYR A 183 -2.59 4.65 1.50
C TYR A 183 -3.92 4.98 2.18
N LEU A 184 -3.84 5.51 3.40
CA LEU A 184 -4.99 5.95 4.18
C LEU A 184 -5.20 7.46 3.99
N PRO A 185 -6.45 7.97 4.05
CA PRO A 185 -6.71 9.40 3.89
C PRO A 185 -5.84 10.24 4.83
N SER A 186 -5.18 11.29 4.32
CA SER A 186 -4.33 12.13 5.17
C SER A 186 -5.18 13.01 6.08
N LEU A 187 -4.89 12.97 7.38
CA LEU A 187 -5.45 13.90 8.36
C LEU A 187 -4.66 15.22 8.40
N ALA A 188 -3.44 15.27 7.85
CA ALA A 188 -2.56 16.42 7.95
C ALA A 188 -3.10 17.66 7.22
N THR A 189 -3.80 17.48 6.10
CA THR A 189 -4.49 18.59 5.40
C THR A 189 -5.82 18.95 6.06
N ALA A 190 -6.51 17.99 6.69
CA ALA A 190 -7.74 18.27 7.44
C ALA A 190 -7.49 19.02 8.77
N HIS A 191 -6.35 18.74 9.42
CA HIS A 191 -5.89 19.45 10.63
C HIS A 191 -5.53 20.93 10.39
N MET A 192 -5.29 21.33 9.14
CA MET A 192 -5.01 22.73 8.80
C MET A 192 -6.26 23.63 8.92
N ASN A 193 -7.46 23.04 8.91
CA ASN A 193 -8.71 23.79 9.05
C ASN A 193 -9.27 23.66 10.48
N GLN A 194 -8.84 24.58 11.33
CA GLN A 194 -9.25 24.65 12.74
C GLN A 194 -10.79 24.69 12.90
N LYS A 195 -11.51 25.36 12.00
CA LYS A 195 -12.98 25.43 11.97
C LYS A 195 -13.60 24.03 11.87
N ILE A 196 -13.10 23.20 10.95
CA ILE A 196 -13.58 21.81 10.77
C ILE A 196 -13.31 20.99 12.04
N LYS A 197 -12.09 21.07 12.58
CA LYS A 197 -11.70 20.31 13.77
C LYS A 197 -12.59 20.65 14.97
N GLU A 198 -12.84 21.93 15.19
CA GLU A 198 -13.70 22.42 16.28
C GLU A 198 -15.15 22.01 16.07
N ALA A 199 -15.68 22.11 14.83
CA ALA A 199 -17.03 21.69 14.52
C ALA A 199 -17.24 20.18 14.72
N CYS A 200 -16.31 19.34 14.24
CA CYS A 200 -16.34 17.89 14.46
C CYS A 200 -16.33 17.55 15.95
N LYS A 201 -15.42 18.18 16.71
CA LYS A 201 -15.30 17.94 18.16
C LYS A 201 -16.56 18.37 18.89
N LYS A 202 -17.06 19.57 18.61
CA LYS A 202 -18.29 20.11 19.21
C LYS A 202 -19.47 19.18 18.98
N TYR A 203 -19.66 18.68 17.76
CA TYR A 203 -20.76 17.75 17.47
C TYR A 203 -20.63 16.46 18.30
N VAL A 204 -19.44 15.87 18.38
CA VAL A 204 -19.21 14.65 19.17
C VAL A 204 -19.44 14.90 20.66
N ASP A 205 -18.95 16.01 21.20
CA ASP A 205 -19.16 16.40 22.60
C ASP A 205 -20.65 16.64 22.90
N ASP A 206 -21.37 17.30 21.99
CA ASP A 206 -22.81 17.53 22.11
C ASP A 206 -23.61 16.22 22.03
N PHE A 207 -23.21 15.29 21.16
CA PHE A 207 -23.81 13.96 21.06
C PHE A 207 -23.61 13.16 22.35
N GLN A 208 -22.38 13.12 22.88
CA GLN A 208 -22.07 12.42 24.14
C GLN A 208 -22.80 13.05 25.34
N ALA A 209 -23.02 14.36 25.32
CA ALA A 209 -23.78 15.07 26.35
C ALA A 209 -25.30 14.94 26.17
N GLY A 210 -25.80 14.22 25.16
CA GLY A 210 -27.24 14.08 24.88
C GLY A 210 -27.91 15.36 24.38
N ARG A 211 -27.12 16.33 23.87
CA ARG A 211 -27.62 17.61 23.32
C ARG A 211 -27.99 17.53 21.85
N VAL A 212 -27.63 16.43 21.16
CA VAL A 212 -27.96 16.19 19.75
C VAL A 212 -29.11 15.20 19.64
N THR A 213 -30.21 15.63 19.03
CA THR A 213 -31.32 14.75 18.66
C THR A 213 -31.12 14.28 17.23
N VAL A 214 -30.73 13.02 17.06
CA VAL A 214 -30.59 12.41 15.73
C VAL A 214 -31.93 11.72 15.37
N PRO A 215 -32.50 11.99 14.18
CA PRO A 215 -33.77 11.42 13.77
C PRO A 215 -33.76 9.89 13.75
N GLU A 216 -34.92 9.29 14.06
CA GLU A 216 -35.21 7.86 13.85
C GLU A 216 -34.30 6.87 14.61
N ILE A 217 -33.59 7.33 15.65
CA ILE A 217 -32.85 6.43 16.55
C ILE A 217 -33.79 5.64 17.45
N GLU A 218 -34.94 6.22 17.81
CA GLU A 218 -35.94 5.64 18.72
C GLU A 218 -36.52 4.29 18.25
N PHE A 219 -36.37 3.95 16.97
CA PHE A 219 -36.82 2.69 16.39
C PHE A 219 -35.78 1.56 16.47
N LEU A 220 -34.57 1.83 16.94
CA LEU A 220 -33.49 0.85 17.02
C LEU A 220 -33.51 0.10 18.34
N ASN A 221 -33.41 -1.23 18.29
CA ASN A 221 -33.30 -2.04 19.49
C ASN A 221 -31.83 -2.25 19.88
N LEU A 222 -31.32 -1.39 20.74
CA LEU A 222 -29.91 -1.37 21.17
C LEU A 222 -29.43 -2.63 21.90
N THR A 223 -30.32 -3.59 22.18
CA THR A 223 -29.93 -4.92 22.70
C THR A 223 -29.37 -5.83 21.60
N ARG A 224 -29.55 -5.49 20.32
CA ARG A 224 -28.97 -6.20 19.18
C ARG A 224 -27.72 -5.50 18.67
N THR A 225 -26.65 -6.27 18.44
CA THR A 225 -25.37 -5.77 17.94
C THR A 225 -25.51 -5.08 16.57
N GLU A 226 -26.34 -5.62 15.67
CA GLU A 226 -26.61 -5.00 14.36
C GLU A 226 -27.24 -3.60 14.51
N ASP A 227 -28.20 -3.46 15.42
CA ASP A 227 -28.89 -2.21 15.68
C ASP A 227 -27.96 -1.18 16.36
N LYS A 228 -26.97 -1.63 17.15
CA LYS A 228 -25.92 -0.76 17.71
C LYS A 228 -25.09 -0.11 16.61
N TYR A 229 -24.61 -0.87 15.62
CA TYR A 229 -23.82 -0.26 14.54
C TYR A 229 -24.68 0.55 13.57
N MET A 230 -25.96 0.20 13.43
CA MET A 230 -26.92 1.04 12.71
C MET A 230 -27.18 2.37 13.42
N LEU A 231 -27.19 2.40 14.76
CA LEU A 231 -27.18 3.63 15.54
C LEU A 231 -25.95 4.48 15.19
N HIS A 232 -24.74 3.91 15.27
CA HIS A 232 -23.52 4.63 14.94
C HIS A 232 -23.54 5.16 13.50
N ARG A 233 -24.07 4.38 12.55
CA ARG A 233 -24.27 4.83 11.17
C ARG A 233 -25.18 6.06 11.09
N LYS A 234 -26.34 6.04 11.77
CA LYS A 234 -27.28 7.18 11.76
C LYS A 234 -26.65 8.42 12.39
N VAL A 235 -26.00 8.27 13.54
CA VAL A 235 -25.32 9.37 14.24
C VAL A 235 -24.19 9.94 13.37
N PHE A 236 -23.40 9.07 12.73
CA PHE A 236 -22.30 9.46 11.89
C PHE A 236 -22.77 10.26 10.67
N MET A 237 -23.77 9.76 9.94
CA MET A 237 -24.34 10.45 8.77
C MET A 237 -25.06 11.75 9.13
N HIS A 238 -25.67 11.82 10.31
CA HIS A 238 -26.24 13.07 10.81
C HIS A 238 -25.13 14.08 11.12
N GLY A 239 -24.08 13.65 11.82
CA GLY A 239 -22.96 14.51 12.19
C GLY A 239 -22.19 15.07 11.01
N LEU A 240 -21.96 14.25 9.96
CA LEU A 240 -21.36 14.74 8.72
C LEU A 240 -22.18 15.91 8.14
N ARG A 241 -23.48 15.73 7.98
CA ARG A 241 -24.36 16.78 7.44
C ARG A 241 -24.36 18.04 8.30
N SER A 242 -24.41 17.89 9.63
CA SER A 242 -24.37 19.03 10.56
C SER A 242 -23.05 19.78 10.48
N VAL A 243 -21.91 19.08 10.42
CA VAL A 243 -20.59 19.70 10.32
C VAL A 243 -20.40 20.37 8.96
N GLU A 244 -20.84 19.72 7.88
CA GLU A 244 -20.86 20.30 6.54
C GLU A 244 -21.64 21.61 6.51
N GLU A 245 -22.84 21.66 7.09
CA GLU A 245 -23.64 22.87 7.15
C GLU A 245 -22.97 24.02 7.93
N ILE A 246 -22.27 23.71 9.03
CA ILE A 246 -21.51 24.70 9.81
C ILE A 246 -20.27 25.19 9.05
N CYS A 247 -19.64 24.28 8.29
CA CYS A 247 -18.41 24.59 7.57
C CYS A 247 -18.65 25.22 6.21
N ARG A 248 -19.87 25.16 5.68
CA ARG A 248 -20.26 25.64 4.35
C ARG A 248 -19.88 27.10 4.15
N ASP A 249 -19.01 27.33 3.17
CA ASP A 249 -18.68 28.66 2.65
C ASP A 249 -19.13 28.74 1.18
N GLU A 250 -19.47 29.94 0.68
CA GLU A 250 -20.08 30.15 -0.65
C GLU A 250 -19.22 29.69 -1.85
N ASN A 251 -17.93 29.40 -1.63
CA ASN A 251 -16.96 28.96 -2.65
C ASN A 251 -16.41 27.54 -2.38
N GLU A 252 -17.24 26.62 -1.90
CA GLU A 252 -16.79 25.27 -1.50
C GLU A 252 -16.12 24.49 -2.63
N SER A 253 -14.83 24.16 -2.43
CA SER A 253 -14.15 23.11 -3.20
C SER A 253 -14.65 21.74 -2.72
N PRO A 254 -14.86 20.76 -3.63
CA PRO A 254 -15.18 19.37 -3.25
C PRO A 254 -14.12 18.73 -2.33
N GLU A 255 -12.92 19.29 -2.24
CA GLU A 255 -11.88 18.87 -1.30
C GLU A 255 -12.26 19.12 0.17
N VAL A 256 -13.05 20.16 0.45
CA VAL A 256 -13.48 20.51 1.82
C VAL A 256 -14.35 19.41 2.42
N ALA A 257 -15.33 18.90 1.66
CA ALA A 257 -16.18 17.80 2.09
C ALA A 257 -15.36 16.53 2.43
N LYS A 258 -14.33 16.22 1.63
CA LYS A 258 -13.42 15.10 1.90
C LYS A 258 -12.63 15.31 3.19
N HIS A 259 -12.20 16.54 3.48
CA HIS A 259 -11.53 16.89 4.74
C HIS A 259 -12.46 16.78 5.94
N ILE A 260 -13.70 17.28 5.83
CA ILE A 260 -14.73 17.13 6.86
C ILE A 260 -14.96 15.66 7.16
N CYS A 261 -15.18 14.85 6.12
CA CYS A 261 -15.45 13.44 6.28
C CYS A 261 -14.28 12.69 6.94
N SER A 262 -13.05 12.94 6.50
CA SER A 262 -11.84 12.33 7.09
C SER A 262 -11.63 12.76 8.55
N GLN A 263 -11.81 14.05 8.86
CA GLN A 263 -11.64 14.57 10.22
C GLN A 263 -12.74 14.08 11.15
N PHE A 264 -13.99 14.02 10.68
CA PHE A 264 -15.11 13.55 11.46
C PHE A 264 -15.02 12.04 11.72
N ALA A 265 -14.63 11.24 10.72
CA ALA A 265 -14.32 9.82 10.89
C ALA A 265 -13.27 9.61 11.99
N HIS A 266 -12.18 10.37 11.94
CA HIS A 266 -11.12 10.28 12.93
C HIS A 266 -11.60 10.63 14.34
N THR A 267 -12.26 11.77 14.51
CA THR A 267 -12.76 12.22 15.81
C THR A 267 -13.81 11.25 16.35
N TYR A 268 -14.76 10.81 15.53
CA TYR A 268 -15.82 9.89 15.94
C TYR A 268 -15.25 8.52 16.32
N PHE A 269 -14.29 7.99 15.54
CA PHE A 269 -13.63 6.73 15.85
C PHE A 269 -12.93 6.78 17.21
N ILE A 270 -12.08 7.78 17.44
CA ILE A 270 -11.28 7.88 18.68
C ILE A 270 -12.15 8.16 19.90
N GLU A 271 -13.07 9.12 19.79
CA GLU A 271 -13.79 9.65 20.95
C GLU A 271 -15.07 8.87 21.27
N VAL A 272 -15.63 8.13 20.30
CA VAL A 272 -16.87 7.36 20.50
C VAL A 272 -16.60 5.87 20.43
N LEU A 273 -16.17 5.36 19.27
CA LEU A 273 -16.11 3.91 19.03
C LEU A 273 -14.99 3.22 19.81
N LEU A 274 -13.79 3.78 19.78
CA LEU A 274 -12.61 3.18 20.41
C LEU A 274 -12.72 3.17 21.94
N ARG A 275 -13.48 4.09 22.54
CA ARG A 275 -13.72 4.12 24.00
C ARG A 275 -14.52 2.92 24.49
N GLU A 276 -15.29 2.27 23.62
CA GLU A 276 -16.08 1.10 23.95
C GLU A 276 -15.27 -0.21 23.82
N VAL A 277 -14.05 -0.15 23.28
CA VAL A 277 -13.19 -1.31 23.09
C VAL A 277 -12.37 -1.51 24.35
N GLN A 278 -12.61 -2.60 25.08
CA GLN A 278 -11.82 -2.97 26.26
C GLN A 278 -10.79 -4.06 25.94
N GLY A 279 -11.10 -4.91 24.98
CA GLY A 279 -10.21 -5.99 24.55
C GLY A 279 -10.29 -6.29 23.05
N TYR A 280 -9.61 -7.36 22.68
CA TYR A 280 -9.52 -7.84 21.30
C TYR A 280 -10.89 -8.17 20.69
N ASP A 281 -11.75 -8.90 21.41
CA ASP A 281 -13.05 -9.35 20.88
C ASP A 281 -13.98 -8.16 20.60
N ASP A 282 -13.91 -7.11 21.41
CA ASP A 282 -14.65 -5.87 21.20
C ASP A 282 -14.19 -5.16 19.93
N PHE A 283 -12.88 -5.19 19.64
CA PHE A 283 -12.31 -4.57 18.45
C PHE A 283 -12.69 -5.33 17.17
N VAL A 284 -12.69 -6.66 17.22
CA VAL A 284 -13.19 -7.50 16.11
C VAL A 284 -14.67 -7.21 15.86
N THR A 285 -15.48 -7.17 16.92
CA THR A 285 -16.91 -6.84 16.83
C THR A 285 -17.13 -5.44 16.24
N LEU A 286 -16.29 -4.46 16.63
CA LEU A 286 -16.28 -3.12 16.06
C LEU A 286 -16.01 -3.14 14.55
N LEU A 287 -14.98 -3.84 14.11
CA LEU A 287 -14.61 -3.93 12.70
C LEU A 287 -15.72 -4.60 11.87
N GLU A 288 -16.23 -5.74 12.34
CA GLU A 288 -17.33 -6.46 11.70
C GLU A 288 -18.59 -5.61 11.62
N GLY A 289 -18.94 -4.93 12.72
CA GLY A 289 -20.06 -4.01 12.79
C GLY A 289 -19.97 -2.88 11.78
N VAL A 290 -18.81 -2.20 11.72
CA VAL A 290 -18.53 -1.11 10.77
C VAL A 290 -18.60 -1.59 9.30
N ILE A 291 -18.11 -2.80 9.02
CA ILE A 291 -18.20 -3.41 7.69
C ILE A 291 -19.65 -3.72 7.32
N ALA A 292 -20.40 -4.34 8.24
CA ALA A 292 -21.79 -4.76 8.05
C ALA A 292 -22.72 -3.57 7.74
N VAL A 293 -22.48 -2.42 8.37
CA VAL A 293 -23.29 -1.20 8.16
C VAL A 293 -22.75 -0.28 7.05
N HIS A 294 -21.70 -0.71 6.34
CA HIS A 294 -21.10 -0.03 5.21
C HIS A 294 -20.64 1.41 5.52
N LEU A 295 -19.79 1.57 6.54
CA LEU A 295 -19.13 2.84 6.89
C LEU A 295 -17.64 2.81 6.49
N PRO A 296 -17.30 3.05 5.21
CA PRO A 296 -15.93 2.88 4.71
C PRO A 296 -14.92 3.82 5.35
N GLU A 297 -15.33 5.00 5.81
CA GLU A 297 -14.43 5.97 6.45
C GLU A 297 -14.04 5.54 7.86
N LEU A 298 -14.96 4.96 8.63
CA LEU A 298 -14.66 4.39 9.93
C LEU A 298 -13.86 3.08 9.81
N LYS A 299 -14.09 2.31 8.74
CA LYS A 299 -13.24 1.15 8.40
C LYS A 299 -11.79 1.60 8.21
N LYS A 300 -11.55 2.67 7.44
CA LYS A 300 -10.21 3.24 7.21
C LYS A 300 -9.56 3.74 8.49
N GLU A 301 -10.32 4.31 9.44
CA GLU A 301 -9.76 4.71 10.74
C GLU A 301 -9.43 3.51 11.63
N THR A 302 -10.20 2.42 11.51
CA THR A 302 -9.88 1.14 12.17
C THR A 302 -8.57 0.57 11.62
N GLU A 303 -8.42 0.52 10.29
CA GLU A 303 -7.18 0.14 9.59
C GLU A 303 -6.01 1.05 9.97
N ARG A 304 -6.24 2.38 10.11
CA ARG A 304 -5.25 3.34 10.57
C ARG A 304 -4.78 3.04 11.98
N TYR A 305 -5.70 2.77 12.89
CA TYR A 305 -5.39 2.44 14.27
C TYR A 305 -4.51 1.19 14.35
N ILE A 306 -4.90 0.14 13.63
CA ILE A 306 -4.12 -1.08 13.47
C ILE A 306 -2.71 -0.77 12.97
N CYS A 307 -2.57 -0.04 11.86
CA CYS A 307 -1.26 0.25 11.26
C CYS A 307 -0.35 0.97 12.26
N ARG A 308 -0.91 1.96 12.99
CA ARG A 308 -0.16 2.69 14.03
C ARG A 308 0.29 1.79 15.16
N GLU A 309 -0.55 0.87 15.64
CA GLU A 309 -0.17 -0.05 16.70
C GLU A 309 0.91 -1.04 16.23
N VAL A 310 0.82 -1.57 15.01
CA VAL A 310 1.85 -2.45 14.43
C VAL A 310 3.18 -1.71 14.25
N MET A 311 3.16 -0.49 13.73
CA MET A 311 4.38 0.32 13.55
C MET A 311 5.05 0.64 14.90
N LYS A 312 4.28 1.00 15.93
CA LYS A 312 4.81 1.22 17.30
C LYS A 312 5.52 -0.01 17.86
N LEU A 313 5.03 -1.21 17.54
CA LEU A 313 5.64 -2.47 17.99
C LEU A 313 6.96 -2.74 17.28
N GLN A 314 7.08 -2.38 16.01
CA GLN A 314 8.31 -2.52 15.23
C GLN A 314 9.39 -1.50 15.63
N GLU A 315 8.98 -0.30 16.09
CA GLU A 315 9.88 0.74 16.59
C GLU A 315 10.45 0.46 17.99
N ARG A 316 9.90 -0.51 18.74
CA ARG A 316 10.49 -0.92 20.02
C ARG A 316 11.85 -1.58 19.76
N PRO A 317 12.97 -1.03 20.27
CA PRO A 317 14.27 -1.64 20.04
C PRO A 317 14.29 -3.06 20.63
N ALA A 318 14.82 -4.01 19.87
CA ALA A 318 15.01 -5.41 20.27
C ALA A 318 15.79 -5.59 21.59
N ASN A 319 16.41 -4.52 22.10
CA ASN A 319 17.15 -4.50 23.36
C ASN A 319 16.27 -4.31 24.61
N ALA A 320 14.96 -4.07 24.48
CA ALA A 320 14.04 -3.97 25.62
C ALA A 320 13.44 -5.32 26.06
N GLN A 321 13.76 -6.42 25.40
CA GLN A 321 13.20 -7.75 25.73
C GLN A 321 14.15 -8.71 26.46
N PHE A 322 15.38 -8.28 26.82
CA PHE A 322 16.24 -9.07 27.72
C PHE A 322 17.05 -8.15 28.64
N SER A 323 16.43 -7.65 29.69
CA SER A 323 17.12 -7.41 30.97
C SER A 323 16.20 -7.82 32.11
N ALA A 324 16.34 -9.06 32.56
CA ALA A 324 15.80 -9.54 33.83
C ALA A 324 16.73 -9.18 35.00
N ALA A 325 17.44 -8.05 34.92
CA ALA A 325 18.37 -7.59 35.94
C ALA A 325 18.38 -6.08 35.96
N ASP A 326 17.29 -5.48 36.43
CA ASP A 326 17.28 -4.23 37.19
C ASP A 326 15.86 -4.03 37.74
N THR A 327 15.48 -4.92 38.64
CA THR A 327 14.44 -4.62 39.62
C THR A 327 15.18 -4.18 40.88
N LEU A 328 15.13 -2.89 41.17
CA LEU A 328 14.89 -2.31 42.50
C LEU A 328 14.97 -0.79 42.40
N GLN A 329 13.88 -0.14 42.82
CA GLN A 329 13.65 1.31 42.99
C GLN A 329 13.06 2.05 41.78
N GLU A 330 11.74 1.95 41.63
CA GLU A 330 10.81 3.09 41.74
C GLU A 330 9.38 2.52 41.81
N GLU A 331 8.85 2.43 43.02
CA GLU A 331 7.42 2.31 43.29
C GLU A 331 6.70 3.63 42.95
N GLU A 332 5.41 3.52 42.63
CA GLU A 332 4.42 4.59 42.34
C GLU A 332 4.30 5.11 40.90
N ALA A 333 3.68 4.31 40.02
CA ALA A 333 2.59 4.78 39.16
C ALA A 333 1.79 3.60 38.54
N ALA A 334 0.59 3.37 39.06
CA ALA A 334 -0.58 2.71 38.46
C ALA A 334 -0.39 1.43 37.62
N GLU A 335 -0.87 0.33 38.19
CA GLU A 335 -1.19 -0.96 37.56
C GLU A 335 -1.71 -0.81 36.11
N ARG A 336 -0.89 -1.23 35.13
CA ARG A 336 -1.37 -1.72 33.83
C ARG A 336 -1.10 -3.22 33.79
N PRO A 337 -2.09 -4.07 33.49
CA PRO A 337 -1.91 -5.50 33.60
C PRO A 337 -1.07 -6.02 32.42
N GLU A 338 -0.08 -6.85 32.73
CA GLU A 338 0.78 -7.60 31.79
C GLU A 338 -0.02 -8.53 30.85
N SER A 339 -1.32 -8.74 31.09
CA SER A 339 -2.23 -9.49 30.20
C SER A 339 -2.43 -8.84 28.83
N LEU A 340 -2.16 -7.54 28.71
CA LEU A 340 -2.34 -6.79 27.47
C LEU A 340 -1.32 -7.19 26.38
N ASP A 341 -0.13 -7.69 26.75
CA ASP A 341 0.92 -8.01 25.76
C ASP A 341 0.72 -9.37 25.07
N ILE A 342 0.04 -10.34 25.71
CA ILE A 342 -0.32 -11.62 25.08
C ILE A 342 -1.53 -11.45 24.16
N GLU A 343 -2.54 -10.68 24.58
CA GLU A 343 -3.68 -10.31 23.74
C GLU A 343 -3.26 -9.45 22.54
N ARG A 344 -2.23 -8.60 22.70
CA ARG A 344 -1.63 -7.84 21.59
C ARG A 344 -0.89 -8.73 20.58
N LEU A 345 -0.22 -9.80 21.02
CA LEU A 345 0.40 -10.76 20.09
C LEU A 345 -0.65 -11.56 19.31
N GLN A 346 -1.77 -11.92 19.96
CA GLN A 346 -2.92 -12.54 19.30
C GLN A 346 -3.60 -11.56 18.32
N PHE A 347 -3.68 -10.28 18.66
CA PHE A 347 -4.14 -9.19 17.79
C PHE A 347 -3.26 -9.08 16.53
N ILE A 348 -1.93 -9.08 16.66
CA ILE A 348 -1.00 -9.09 15.51
C ILE A 348 -1.19 -10.34 14.64
N GLN A 349 -1.42 -11.50 15.27
CA GLN A 349 -1.56 -12.78 14.57
C GLN A 349 -2.88 -12.87 13.78
N LEU A 350 -3.98 -12.29 14.29
CA LEU A 350 -5.21 -12.11 13.52
C LEU A 350 -5.05 -11.05 12.43
N MET A 351 -4.30 -9.98 12.67
CA MET A 351 -4.08 -8.92 11.68
C MET A 351 -3.36 -9.44 10.42
N LEU A 352 -2.42 -10.36 10.59
CA LEU A 352 -1.80 -11.10 9.48
C LEU A 352 -2.77 -12.06 8.77
N LEU A 353 -3.79 -12.55 9.48
CA LEU A 353 -4.83 -13.43 8.96
C LEU A 353 -5.88 -12.66 8.14
N LEU A 354 -6.33 -11.49 8.64
CA LEU A 354 -7.29 -10.61 7.96
C LEU A 354 -6.70 -9.96 6.71
N ALA A 355 -5.42 -9.55 6.75
CA ALA A 355 -4.71 -9.05 5.58
C ALA A 355 -4.58 -10.10 4.45
N LYS A 356 -4.55 -11.39 4.80
CA LYS A 356 -4.60 -12.49 3.81
C LYS A 356 -6.00 -12.69 3.21
N ASN A 357 -7.04 -12.48 3.99
CA ASN A 357 -8.42 -12.78 3.59
C ASN A 357 -9.15 -11.59 2.93
N THR A 358 -8.61 -10.38 2.95
CA THR A 358 -9.16 -9.24 2.18
C THR A 358 -9.01 -9.39 0.66
N HIS A 359 -8.33 -10.43 0.17
CA HIS A 359 -8.27 -10.78 -1.26
C HIS A 359 -9.35 -11.77 -1.72
N GLU A 360 -10.13 -12.37 -0.81
CA GLU A 360 -11.27 -13.22 -1.15
C GLU A 360 -12.50 -12.76 -0.38
N GLY A 361 -13.59 -12.46 -1.10
CA GLY A 361 -14.83 -11.98 -0.49
C GLY A 361 -15.31 -12.88 0.65
N ILE A 362 -15.63 -12.26 1.80
CA ILE A 362 -16.14 -12.93 2.99
C ILE A 362 -17.41 -13.69 2.64
N LYS A 363 -17.29 -15.02 2.49
CA LYS A 363 -18.37 -15.96 2.71
C LYS A 363 -17.84 -17.03 3.65
N ASP A 364 -18.57 -17.18 4.76
CA ASP A 364 -18.47 -18.25 5.76
C ASP A 364 -17.34 -18.14 6.81
N LEU A 365 -17.61 -17.36 7.85
CA LEU A 365 -16.88 -17.33 9.13
C LEU A 365 -17.65 -18.03 10.27
N GLN A 366 -18.54 -18.99 9.96
CA GLN A 366 -19.36 -19.67 10.98
C GLN A 366 -18.72 -20.88 11.68
N ASP A 367 -17.49 -21.29 11.36
CA ASP A 367 -16.84 -22.42 12.04
C ASP A 367 -15.36 -22.17 12.32
N VAL A 368 -15.06 -21.54 13.47
CA VAL A 368 -13.70 -21.53 14.03
C VAL A 368 -13.70 -22.27 15.37
N ARG A 369 -13.42 -23.58 15.31
CA ARG A 369 -12.92 -24.36 16.45
C ARG A 369 -11.38 -24.34 16.44
N PRO A 370 -10.71 -24.51 17.59
CA PRO A 370 -9.27 -24.32 17.70
C PRO A 370 -8.52 -25.47 17.00
N TYR A 371 -7.98 -25.21 15.81
CA TYR A 371 -7.13 -26.15 15.11
C TYR A 371 -5.66 -25.97 15.48
N ARG A 372 -5.09 -27.03 16.04
CA ARG A 372 -3.64 -27.26 16.13
C ARG A 372 -3.04 -27.29 14.73
N PHE A 373 -1.90 -26.60 14.57
CA PHE A 373 -1.09 -26.59 13.35
C PHE A 373 -0.75 -28.01 12.86
N ARG A 374 -1.25 -28.35 11.67
CA ARG A 374 -0.55 -29.20 10.70
C ARG A 374 -0.51 -28.45 9.37
N SER A 375 0.68 -28.36 8.81
CA SER A 375 0.98 -27.83 7.48
C SER A 375 0.10 -28.47 6.41
N VAL A 376 -0.62 -27.65 5.65
CA VAL A 376 -1.31 -28.06 4.42
C VAL A 376 -0.89 -27.11 3.31
N TRP A 377 0.23 -27.45 2.68
CA TRP A 377 0.50 -27.13 1.28
C TRP A 377 0.05 -28.38 0.51
N GLU A 378 -1.18 -28.41 0.02
CA GLU A 378 -1.67 -29.37 -1.00
C GLU A 378 -3.18 -29.15 -1.24
N PHE A 379 -3.61 -29.41 -2.48
CA PHE A 379 -4.94 -29.21 -3.10
C PHE A 379 -5.14 -27.89 -3.88
N TYR A 380 -4.62 -27.78 -5.12
CA TYR A 380 -5.21 -28.14 -6.45
C TYR A 380 -5.98 -26.96 -7.13
N PRO A 381 -6.10 -26.93 -8.50
CA PRO A 381 -5.83 -25.78 -9.36
C PRO A 381 -7.02 -25.40 -10.28
N LEU A 382 -6.82 -24.36 -11.12
CA LEU A 382 -7.51 -24.08 -12.39
C LEU A 382 -9.03 -23.78 -12.37
N THR A 383 -9.38 -22.54 -12.75
CA THR A 383 -10.22 -22.12 -13.92
C THR A 383 -11.10 -20.91 -13.59
N LEU A 384 -10.97 -19.84 -14.39
CA LEU A 384 -12.09 -19.11 -15.00
C LEU A 384 -11.56 -18.01 -15.94
N ILE A 385 -11.42 -18.40 -17.21
CA ILE A 385 -11.65 -17.54 -18.38
C ILE A 385 -13.09 -17.84 -18.84
N SER A 386 -13.81 -16.80 -19.30
CA SER A 386 -15.20 -16.75 -19.82
C SER A 386 -16.09 -15.93 -18.87
N GLY A 387 -16.75 -14.84 -19.24
CA GLY A 387 -16.91 -14.19 -20.53
C GLY A 387 -18.04 -13.15 -20.39
N TYR A 388 -17.83 -11.94 -20.90
CA TYR A 388 -18.91 -10.99 -21.18
C TYR A 388 -18.55 -10.19 -22.44
N CYS A 389 -18.79 -10.83 -23.59
CA CYS A 389 -19.26 -10.15 -24.78
C CYS A 389 -20.48 -10.94 -25.24
N ARG A 390 -21.67 -10.32 -25.23
CA ARG A 390 -22.78 -10.78 -26.05
C ARG A 390 -23.58 -9.59 -26.58
N VAL A 391 -23.54 -9.57 -27.92
CA VAL A 391 -24.36 -8.90 -28.94
C VAL A 391 -24.17 -7.40 -29.07
#